data_AF-A0A2A2LZ60-F1
#
_entry.id   AF-A0A2A2LZ60-F1
#
_cell.length_a   1.000
_cell.length_b   1.000
_cell.length_c   1.000
_cell.angle_alpha   90.00
_cell.angle_beta   90.00
_cell.angle_gamma   90.00
#
_symmetry.space_group_name_H-M   'P 1'
#
loop_
_entity.id
_entity.type
_entity.pdbx_description
1 polymer ?
#
loop_
_entity_poly.entity_id
_entity_poly.type
_entity_poly.pdbx_seq_one_letter_code
_entity_poly.pdbx_strand_id
1 'polypeptide(L)'
;MMFENFPYPDDKPSFLDSQDVLDYLKKYAEGLPIKYNHTVKQVIVDELGIVSSFLYDIVFVCNGHYFDPYIPLDYSRFKGVTLHSHDYRRASDYRGQNVLIIGAGPSGIDIALQLADQNVQVTLMSRNAKYKDIPSNITQIAEQITEIVEDGAITKSGMRIGSIDTIIFGTGYNIKFPFLSSNIVDIKVNNQMISPLYEHVVHIRYPTSLYFIGICHLAITFPLFEIQVRMSLSFALQKKALPPQHELESFEMKWWIFAFPHGKNAGYDKLGDDFAKLHVDTRLQVSHAKPLESVDPVVVPIYQTTTYRFRTVGQWAEPNHRCGNPTTENVEVIINELEQGQGTLLYSSGLAAGTAVFMEFLEAGAHLICLIPVYSSTFSFLMDTMKKFGVEITFIDVDAEADNCTVAVEKAMKPNTKLVFCEMVGNPTMSVPDILETMAVAHKHKDNVISNCVMRSLFIVSQACHNPTQGYERGKEESAATKALYLIDTTFASPYLVQPIKFEADLVKSVTYPGLESHPGHKYTKQLMKKFSGMVAFNVGTVENAAKVVQSIRVIEHAISLGGTESLMEHPLSMSHGKQLISKGWPGTIHEGMIRFSVGIENVEDLIADLD
;
A
#
# COMPACT_ATOMS: atom_id res chain seq x y z
N MET A 1 25.83 -22.43 -11.85
CA MET A 1 25.94 -22.55 -10.38
C MET A 1 27.35 -23.01 -10.01
N MET A 2 28.39 -22.17 -10.10
CA MET A 2 29.77 -22.58 -9.76
C MET A 2 30.48 -21.47 -8.99
N PHE A 3 31.48 -21.83 -8.18
CA PHE A 3 32.36 -20.87 -7.53
C PHE A 3 33.40 -20.32 -8.52
N GLU A 4 33.75 -19.04 -8.40
CA GLU A 4 34.61 -18.33 -9.36
C GLU A 4 35.95 -19.06 -9.60
N ASN A 5 36.55 -19.58 -8.53
CA ASN A 5 37.86 -20.24 -8.56
C ASN A 5 37.78 -21.77 -8.60
N PHE A 6 36.60 -22.34 -8.80
CA PHE A 6 36.38 -23.79 -8.83
C PHE A 6 35.29 -24.10 -9.85
N PRO A 7 35.54 -23.99 -11.17
CA PRO A 7 34.52 -24.26 -12.18
C PRO A 7 34.17 -25.75 -12.26
N TYR A 8 33.03 -26.08 -12.89
CA TYR A 8 32.77 -27.46 -13.26
C TYR A 8 33.76 -27.93 -14.34
N PRO A 9 34.02 -29.25 -14.42
CA PRO A 9 34.73 -29.84 -15.56
C PRO A 9 34.04 -29.54 -16.90
N ASP A 10 34.83 -29.28 -17.94
CA ASP A 10 34.34 -28.89 -19.28
C ASP A 10 33.56 -30.02 -20.00
N ASP A 11 33.69 -31.26 -19.56
CA ASP A 11 33.01 -32.44 -20.13
C ASP A 11 31.57 -32.61 -19.63
N LYS A 12 31.10 -31.73 -18.73
CA LYS A 12 29.76 -31.79 -18.16
C LYS A 12 28.72 -31.05 -19.01
N PRO A 13 27.47 -31.55 -19.06
CA PRO A 13 26.38 -30.89 -19.79
C PRO A 13 26.00 -29.55 -19.15
N SER A 14 25.38 -28.67 -19.93
CA SER A 14 24.88 -27.36 -19.45
C SER A 14 23.83 -27.48 -18.33
N PHE A 15 23.12 -28.62 -18.25
CA PHE A 15 22.18 -28.94 -17.19
C PHE A 15 22.71 -30.14 -16.39
N LEU A 16 23.10 -29.90 -15.15
CA LEU A 16 23.70 -30.91 -14.28
C LEU A 16 22.63 -31.65 -13.50
N ASP A 17 22.82 -32.95 -13.30
CA ASP A 17 22.01 -33.69 -12.34
C ASP A 17 22.45 -33.40 -10.89
N SER A 18 21.62 -33.80 -9.93
CA SER A 18 21.88 -33.57 -8.51
C SER A 18 23.12 -34.30 -7.99
N GLN A 19 23.51 -35.41 -8.62
CA GLN A 19 24.68 -36.20 -8.25
C GLN A 19 25.97 -35.49 -8.68
N ASP A 20 26.00 -34.92 -9.88
CA ASP A 20 27.09 -34.09 -10.38
C ASP A 20 27.32 -32.86 -9.52
N VAL A 21 26.24 -32.19 -9.08
CA VAL A 21 26.33 -31.07 -8.14
C VAL A 21 26.89 -31.52 -6.78
N LEU A 22 26.43 -32.67 -6.26
CA LEU A 22 26.92 -33.21 -4.99
C LEU A 22 28.41 -33.56 -5.05
N ASP A 23 28.86 -34.21 -6.12
CA ASP A 23 30.26 -34.63 -6.26
C ASP A 23 31.19 -33.42 -6.47
N TYR A 24 30.71 -32.38 -7.17
CA TYR A 24 31.38 -31.09 -7.21
C TYR A 24 31.54 -30.45 -5.82
N LEU A 25 30.48 -30.43 -5.02
CA LEU A 25 30.53 -29.87 -3.66
C LEU A 25 31.44 -30.68 -2.73
N LYS A 26 31.46 -32.01 -2.85
CA LYS A 26 32.39 -32.88 -2.11
C LYS A 26 33.85 -32.57 -2.45
N LYS A 27 34.16 -32.41 -3.74
CA LYS A 27 35.51 -32.02 -4.18
C LYS A 27 35.89 -30.62 -3.69
N TYR A 28 34.97 -29.66 -3.76
CA TYR A 28 35.19 -28.32 -3.23
C TYR A 28 35.44 -28.33 -1.71
N ALA A 29 34.75 -29.21 -0.98
CA ALA A 29 34.89 -29.37 0.46
C ALA A 29 36.14 -30.15 0.91
N GLU A 30 36.87 -30.76 -0.02
CA GLU A 30 38.00 -31.62 0.30
C GLU A 30 39.13 -30.83 0.99
N GLY A 31 39.59 -31.32 2.15
CA GLY A 31 40.62 -30.64 2.96
C GLY A 31 40.12 -29.46 3.79
N LEU A 32 38.85 -29.05 3.67
CA LEU A 32 38.25 -28.05 4.55
C LEU A 32 37.89 -28.69 5.91
N PRO A 33 38.02 -27.96 7.03
CA PRO A 33 37.74 -28.49 8.37
C PRO A 33 36.23 -28.58 8.66
N ILE A 34 35.49 -29.34 7.86
CA ILE A 34 34.04 -29.50 7.97
C ILE A 34 33.71 -30.67 8.91
N LYS A 35 32.87 -30.41 9.91
CA LYS A 35 32.33 -31.44 10.81
C LYS A 35 30.95 -31.89 10.32
N TYR A 36 30.89 -33.06 9.70
CA TYR A 36 29.61 -33.70 9.31
C TYR A 36 28.91 -34.36 10.51
N ASN A 37 27.61 -34.64 10.39
CA ASN A 37 26.80 -35.33 11.41
C ASN A 37 26.75 -34.62 12.79
N HIS A 38 26.86 -33.29 12.82
CA HIS A 38 26.70 -32.48 14.02
C HIS A 38 25.47 -31.59 13.90
N THR A 39 24.49 -31.77 14.78
CA THR A 39 23.27 -30.95 14.80
C THR A 39 23.44 -29.78 15.76
N VAL A 40 23.34 -28.56 15.22
CA VAL A 40 23.26 -27.34 16.04
C VAL A 40 21.88 -27.28 16.68
N LYS A 41 21.82 -27.38 18.02
CA LYS A 41 20.56 -27.30 18.78
C LYS A 41 20.15 -25.87 19.09
N GLN A 42 21.14 -25.03 19.43
CA GLN A 42 20.91 -23.66 19.86
C GLN A 42 22.16 -22.82 19.60
N VAL A 43 21.95 -21.58 19.19
CA VAL A 43 22.97 -20.52 19.15
C VAL A 43 22.54 -19.43 20.13
N ILE A 44 23.42 -19.12 21.08
CA ILE A 44 23.19 -18.13 22.13
C ILE A 44 24.30 -17.08 22.10
N VAL A 45 24.00 -15.87 22.57
CA VAL A 45 24.95 -14.74 22.62
C VAL A 45 25.48 -14.49 24.04
N ASP A 46 25.26 -15.42 24.97
CA ASP A 46 25.75 -15.35 26.36
C ASP A 46 26.21 -16.73 26.87
N GLU A 47 27.17 -16.74 27.80
CA GLU A 47 27.79 -17.95 28.37
C GLU A 47 26.95 -18.57 29.49
N LEU A 48 26.06 -19.53 29.22
CA LEU A 48 25.61 -20.47 30.26
C LEU A 48 25.29 -21.89 29.74
N GLY A 49 25.96 -22.88 30.35
CA GLY A 49 25.32 -24.11 30.88
C GLY A 49 24.90 -25.23 29.94
N ILE A 50 25.49 -25.43 28.77
CA ILE A 50 25.13 -26.54 27.85
C ILE A 50 26.28 -27.58 27.75
N VAL A 51 25.91 -28.86 27.66
CA VAL A 51 26.78 -30.06 27.79
C VAL A 51 28.04 -30.06 26.91
N SER A 52 28.05 -29.31 25.80
CA SER A 52 29.25 -28.99 25.03
C SER A 52 29.04 -27.69 24.25
N SER A 53 29.61 -26.58 24.71
CA SER A 53 29.63 -25.31 23.98
C SER A 53 30.92 -25.16 23.18
N PHE A 54 30.83 -24.53 22.01
CA PHE A 54 31.98 -24.08 21.23
C PHE A 54 31.83 -22.57 21.07
N LEU A 55 32.87 -21.82 21.41
CA LEU A 55 32.92 -20.38 21.23
C LEU A 55 33.53 -20.07 19.87
N TYR A 56 32.88 -19.17 19.14
CA TYR A 56 33.33 -18.69 17.84
C TYR A 56 33.24 -17.17 17.80
N ASP A 57 34.26 -16.51 17.26
CA ASP A 57 34.26 -15.05 17.08
C ASP A 57 33.26 -14.60 15.99
N ILE A 58 33.03 -15.47 15.01
CA ILE A 58 32.16 -15.22 13.86
C ILE A 58 31.30 -16.45 13.59
N VAL A 59 29.99 -16.23 13.44
CA VAL A 59 29.00 -17.25 13.11
C VAL A 59 28.34 -16.91 11.78
N PHE A 60 28.39 -17.86 10.85
CA PHE A 60 27.65 -17.81 9.59
C PHE A 60 26.48 -18.78 9.64
N VAL A 61 25.27 -18.28 9.44
CA VAL A 61 24.02 -19.03 9.38
C VAL A 61 23.71 -19.33 7.91
N CYS A 62 23.95 -20.58 7.48
CA CYS A 62 23.94 -20.99 6.07
C CYS A 62 22.85 -22.01 5.72
N ASN A 63 21.80 -22.17 6.54
CA ASN A 63 20.71 -23.11 6.26
C ASN A 63 19.78 -22.65 5.12
N GLY A 64 19.88 -21.39 4.69
CA GLY A 64 19.04 -20.82 3.64
C GLY A 64 17.54 -20.96 3.94
N HIS A 65 16.72 -21.10 2.90
CA HIS A 65 15.27 -21.27 3.03
C HIS A 65 14.73 -22.62 2.52
N TYR A 66 15.57 -23.50 1.96
CA TYR A 66 15.13 -24.73 1.28
C TYR A 66 15.01 -25.96 2.22
N PHE A 67 14.85 -25.75 3.51
CA PHE A 67 14.90 -26.83 4.51
C PHE A 67 13.53 -27.28 5.01
N ASP A 68 12.59 -26.37 5.30
CA ASP A 68 11.28 -26.70 5.87
C ASP A 68 10.21 -26.71 4.75
N PRO A 69 9.72 -27.88 4.32
CA PRO A 69 8.72 -27.97 3.25
C PRO A 69 7.44 -27.18 3.55
N TYR A 70 6.98 -26.38 2.60
CA TYR A 70 5.66 -25.75 2.70
C TYR A 70 4.61 -26.66 2.10
N ILE A 71 3.73 -27.27 2.91
CA ILE A 71 2.65 -28.13 2.43
C ILE A 71 1.29 -27.46 2.73
N PRO A 72 0.61 -26.87 1.73
CA PRO A 72 -0.59 -26.07 1.95
C PRO A 72 -1.90 -26.86 1.99
N LEU A 73 -1.86 -28.19 1.79
CA LEU A 73 -3.05 -29.03 1.65
C LEU A 73 -2.98 -30.20 2.65
N ASP A 74 -4.13 -30.51 3.26
CA ASP A 74 -4.28 -31.75 4.02
C ASP A 74 -4.36 -32.93 3.05
N TYR A 75 -3.44 -33.88 3.23
CA TYR A 75 -3.36 -35.12 2.45
C TYR A 75 -3.62 -36.37 3.30
N SER A 76 -4.13 -36.22 4.53
CA SER A 76 -4.40 -37.32 5.47
C SER A 76 -5.29 -38.43 4.90
N ARG A 77 -6.14 -38.09 3.91
CA ARG A 77 -7.06 -39.02 3.25
C ARG A 77 -6.44 -39.76 2.07
N PHE A 78 -5.31 -39.31 1.53
CA PHE A 78 -4.67 -39.93 0.38
C PHE A 78 -4.06 -41.28 0.74
N LYS A 79 -4.34 -42.31 -0.07
CA LYS A 79 -3.86 -43.68 0.20
C LYS A 79 -2.51 -44.00 -0.44
N GLY A 80 -2.06 -43.17 -1.38
CA GLY A 80 -0.77 -43.33 -2.05
C GLY A 80 0.38 -42.71 -1.27
N VAL A 81 1.52 -42.53 -1.94
CA VAL A 81 2.72 -41.92 -1.34
C VAL A 81 2.68 -40.40 -1.49
N THR A 82 2.92 -39.68 -0.41
CA THR A 82 3.11 -38.22 -0.46
C THR A 82 4.53 -37.85 -0.07
N LEU A 83 5.10 -36.88 -0.78
CA LEU A 83 6.39 -36.28 -0.42
C LEU A 83 6.48 -34.84 -0.91
N HIS A 84 7.37 -34.07 -0.31
CA HIS A 84 7.78 -32.79 -0.87
C HIS A 84 8.94 -32.99 -1.86
N SER A 85 9.12 -32.05 -2.78
CA SER A 85 10.28 -31.99 -3.68
C SER A 85 11.62 -32.01 -2.94
N HIS A 86 11.64 -31.62 -1.66
CA HIS A 86 12.79 -31.74 -0.75
C HIS A 86 13.27 -33.19 -0.56
N ASP A 87 12.35 -34.15 -0.53
CA ASP A 87 12.63 -35.56 -0.25
C ASP A 87 12.80 -36.40 -1.51
N TYR A 88 12.54 -35.82 -2.68
CA TYR A 88 12.77 -36.47 -3.96
C TYR A 88 14.26 -36.76 -4.15
N ARG A 89 14.59 -37.95 -4.65
CA ARG A 89 15.99 -38.37 -4.87
C ARG A 89 16.25 -38.85 -6.29
N ARG A 90 15.42 -39.75 -6.82
CA ARG A 90 15.66 -40.41 -8.10
C ARG A 90 14.36 -40.71 -8.84
N ALA A 91 14.32 -40.43 -10.13
CA ALA A 91 13.16 -40.69 -10.98
C ALA A 91 12.83 -42.18 -11.15
N SER A 92 13.85 -43.05 -11.13
CA SER A 92 13.68 -44.50 -11.33
C SER A 92 12.77 -45.18 -10.31
N ASP A 93 12.63 -44.59 -9.12
CA ASP A 93 11.86 -45.14 -8.01
C ASP A 93 10.33 -45.03 -8.26
N TYR A 94 9.92 -44.28 -9.28
CA TYR A 94 8.52 -44.01 -9.63
C TYR A 94 8.06 -44.68 -10.93
N ARG A 95 8.86 -45.59 -11.51
CA ARG A 95 8.50 -46.28 -12.75
C ARG A 95 7.17 -47.04 -12.61
N GLY A 96 6.28 -46.85 -13.59
CA GLY A 96 4.96 -47.49 -13.62
C GLY A 96 3.92 -46.84 -12.70
N GLN A 97 4.24 -45.74 -12.03
CA GLN A 97 3.30 -44.99 -11.20
C GLN A 97 2.69 -43.81 -11.98
N ASN A 98 1.50 -43.38 -11.57
CA ASN A 98 0.91 -42.11 -11.94
C ASN A 98 1.25 -41.06 -10.86
N VAL A 99 2.02 -40.04 -11.23
CA VAL A 99 2.54 -39.03 -10.31
C VAL A 99 1.84 -37.69 -10.53
N LEU A 100 1.24 -37.14 -9.47
CA LEU A 100 0.73 -35.77 -9.45
C LEU A 100 1.76 -34.85 -8.81
N ILE A 101 2.20 -33.83 -9.54
CA ILE A 101 3.08 -32.77 -9.03
C ILE A 101 2.25 -31.52 -8.79
N ILE A 102 2.16 -31.10 -7.53
CA ILE A 102 1.43 -29.91 -7.11
C ILE A 102 2.42 -28.77 -6.94
N GLY A 103 2.36 -27.78 -7.83
CA GLY A 103 3.32 -26.68 -7.92
C GLY A 103 4.27 -26.87 -9.10
N ALA A 104 4.19 -25.95 -10.07
CA ALA A 104 5.03 -25.95 -11.26
C ALA A 104 6.12 -24.86 -11.16
N GLY A 105 6.73 -24.71 -9.98
CA GLY A 105 7.97 -23.94 -9.83
C GLY A 105 9.16 -24.69 -10.44
N PRO A 106 10.39 -24.15 -10.33
CA PRO A 106 11.60 -24.77 -10.88
C PRO A 106 11.73 -26.25 -10.53
N SER A 107 11.67 -26.60 -9.23
CA SER A 107 11.78 -28.01 -8.79
C SER A 107 10.65 -28.90 -9.31
N GLY A 108 9.42 -28.38 -9.38
CA GLY A 108 8.27 -29.14 -9.87
C GLY A 108 8.42 -29.51 -11.34
N ILE A 109 8.93 -28.58 -12.15
CA ILE A 109 9.20 -28.81 -13.59
C ILE A 109 10.37 -29.78 -13.76
N ASP A 110 11.48 -29.58 -13.04
CA ASP A 110 12.66 -30.43 -13.15
C ASP A 110 12.33 -31.88 -12.78
N ILE A 111 11.58 -32.09 -11.69
CA ILE A 111 11.09 -33.41 -11.30
C ILE A 111 10.15 -33.98 -12.36
N ALA A 112 9.25 -33.17 -12.93
CA ALA A 112 8.35 -33.63 -13.98
C ALA A 112 9.10 -34.15 -15.20
N LEU A 113 10.15 -33.43 -15.63
CA LEU A 113 11.00 -33.81 -16.77
C LEU A 113 11.81 -35.07 -16.46
N GLN A 114 12.44 -35.16 -15.28
CA GLN A 114 13.20 -36.34 -14.86
C GLN A 114 12.32 -37.60 -14.77
N LEU A 115 11.09 -37.46 -14.27
CA LEU A 115 10.10 -38.54 -14.25
C LEU A 115 9.66 -38.91 -15.67
N ALA A 116 9.44 -37.93 -16.53
CA ALA A 116 9.04 -38.16 -17.91
C ALA A 116 10.10 -38.94 -18.69
N ASP A 117 11.39 -38.66 -18.47
CA ASP A 117 12.52 -39.39 -19.07
C ASP A 117 12.57 -40.88 -18.65
N GLN A 118 11.92 -41.23 -17.53
CA GLN A 118 11.77 -42.61 -17.06
C GLN A 118 10.44 -43.26 -17.49
N ASN A 119 9.73 -42.65 -18.47
CA ASN A 119 8.40 -43.06 -18.93
C ASN A 119 7.34 -43.11 -17.80
N VAL A 120 7.47 -42.26 -16.79
CA VAL A 120 6.45 -42.09 -15.75
C VAL A 120 5.33 -41.18 -16.29
N GLN A 121 4.08 -41.48 -15.95
CA GLN A 121 2.96 -40.60 -16.28
C GLN A 121 2.85 -39.49 -15.24
N VAL A 122 2.98 -38.24 -15.68
CA VAL A 122 3.03 -37.08 -14.79
C VAL A 122 1.84 -36.17 -15.04
N THR A 123 1.13 -35.79 -13.98
CA THR A 123 0.21 -34.65 -14.00
C THR A 123 0.87 -33.48 -13.29
N LEU A 124 1.25 -32.44 -14.03
CA LEU A 124 1.87 -31.22 -13.49
C LEU A 124 0.80 -30.13 -13.31
N MET A 125 0.62 -29.65 -12.08
CA MET A 125 -0.46 -28.73 -11.75
C MET A 125 0.02 -27.45 -11.09
N SER A 126 -0.46 -26.29 -11.57
CA SER A 126 -0.36 -25.01 -10.86
C SER A 126 -1.30 -23.99 -11.49
N ARG A 127 -1.51 -22.84 -10.84
CA ARG A 127 -2.28 -21.70 -11.38
C ARG A 127 -1.88 -21.33 -12.82
N ASN A 128 -0.61 -21.52 -13.18
CA ASN A 128 -0.01 -21.07 -14.43
C ASN A 128 0.76 -22.19 -15.16
N ALA A 129 0.43 -23.47 -14.95
CA ALA A 129 1.15 -24.59 -15.58
C ALA A 129 0.89 -24.64 -17.11
N LYS A 130 1.63 -23.81 -17.86
CA LYS A 130 1.56 -23.69 -19.31
C LYS A 130 2.98 -23.54 -19.87
N TYR A 131 3.71 -24.64 -19.90
CA TYR A 131 5.03 -24.74 -20.51
C TYR A 131 4.92 -25.21 -21.96
N LYS A 132 5.76 -24.64 -22.81
CA LYS A 132 5.95 -25.08 -24.19
C LYS A 132 6.94 -26.25 -24.22
N ASP A 133 6.86 -27.09 -25.24
CA ASP A 133 7.85 -28.14 -25.52
C ASP A 133 8.05 -29.16 -24.39
N ILE A 134 6.95 -29.57 -23.75
CA ILE A 134 6.97 -30.64 -22.74
C ILE A 134 6.75 -32.04 -23.34
N PRO A 135 7.34 -33.10 -22.75
CA PRO A 135 7.08 -34.49 -23.14
C PRO A 135 5.59 -34.86 -23.12
N SER A 136 5.17 -35.75 -24.04
CA SER A 136 3.76 -36.14 -24.20
C SER A 136 3.17 -36.91 -23.02
N ASN A 137 4.02 -37.48 -22.17
CA ASN A 137 3.65 -38.15 -20.92
C ASN A 137 3.53 -37.19 -19.72
N ILE A 138 3.57 -35.88 -19.96
CA ILE A 138 3.23 -34.86 -18.96
C ILE A 138 1.91 -34.19 -19.33
N THR A 139 0.89 -34.38 -18.49
CA THR A 139 -0.37 -33.64 -18.56
C THR A 139 -0.25 -32.37 -17.72
N GLN A 140 -0.46 -31.20 -18.33
CA GLN A 140 -0.45 -29.92 -17.61
C GLN A 140 -1.86 -29.44 -17.30
N ILE A 141 -2.11 -29.06 -16.05
CA ILE A 141 -3.39 -28.50 -15.63
C ILE A 141 -3.14 -27.14 -14.98
N ALA A 142 -3.62 -26.08 -15.65
CA ALA A 142 -3.46 -24.69 -15.23
C ALA A 142 -4.56 -24.26 -14.23
N GLU A 143 -4.60 -24.91 -13.07
CA GLU A 143 -5.65 -24.71 -12.06
C GLU A 143 -5.12 -24.83 -10.62
N GLN A 144 -5.98 -24.49 -9.64
CA GLN A 144 -5.73 -24.69 -8.21
C GLN A 144 -6.41 -25.96 -7.71
N ILE A 145 -5.72 -26.73 -6.87
CA ILE A 145 -6.30 -27.81 -6.10
C ILE A 145 -6.97 -27.23 -4.85
N THR A 146 -8.16 -27.71 -4.54
CA THR A 146 -8.90 -27.35 -3.33
C THR A 146 -8.89 -28.47 -2.30
N GLU A 147 -8.84 -29.73 -2.73
CA GLU A 147 -8.91 -30.89 -1.84
C GLU A 147 -8.07 -32.06 -2.38
N ILE A 148 -7.40 -32.78 -1.49
CA ILE A 148 -6.78 -34.09 -1.80
C ILE A 148 -7.75 -35.19 -1.34
N VAL A 149 -8.05 -36.13 -2.23
CA VAL A 149 -8.96 -37.25 -2.01
C VAL A 149 -8.19 -38.57 -1.98
N GLU A 150 -8.87 -39.70 -1.75
CA GLU A 150 -8.22 -40.98 -1.49
C GLU A 150 -7.28 -41.48 -2.60
N ASP A 151 -7.60 -41.16 -3.85
CA ASP A 151 -6.90 -41.63 -5.07
C ASP A 151 -6.44 -40.47 -5.98
N GLY A 152 -6.39 -39.23 -5.47
CA GLY A 152 -5.96 -38.07 -6.25
C GLY A 152 -6.39 -36.73 -5.65
N ALA A 153 -6.92 -35.82 -6.47
CA ALA A 153 -7.23 -34.45 -6.05
C ALA A 153 -8.48 -33.86 -6.76
N ILE A 154 -9.08 -32.83 -6.16
CA ILE A 154 -10.16 -32.04 -6.72
C ILE A 154 -9.67 -30.61 -6.96
N THR A 155 -9.95 -30.09 -8.15
CA THR A 155 -9.63 -28.72 -8.55
C THR A 155 -10.72 -27.72 -8.16
N LYS A 156 -10.41 -26.43 -8.25
CA LYS A 156 -11.34 -25.32 -7.98
C LYS A 156 -12.61 -25.35 -8.86
N SER A 157 -12.53 -25.85 -10.08
CA SER A 157 -13.66 -26.03 -11.00
C SER A 157 -14.49 -27.28 -10.73
N GLY A 158 -14.06 -28.11 -9.77
CA GLY A 158 -14.69 -29.39 -9.46
C GLY A 158 -14.18 -30.56 -10.32
N MET A 159 -13.20 -30.35 -11.21
CA MET A 159 -12.55 -31.45 -11.94
C MET A 159 -11.84 -32.39 -10.94
N ARG A 160 -12.11 -33.69 -11.04
CA ARG A 160 -11.44 -34.74 -10.27
C ARG A 160 -10.27 -35.31 -11.07
N ILE A 161 -9.08 -35.28 -10.48
CA ILE A 161 -7.90 -36.04 -10.92
C ILE A 161 -7.85 -37.30 -10.06
N GLY A 162 -7.99 -38.47 -10.67
CA GLY A 162 -7.99 -39.76 -9.97
C GLY A 162 -6.87 -40.68 -10.45
N SER A 163 -6.80 -41.88 -9.87
CA SER A 163 -5.78 -42.89 -10.20
C SER A 163 -4.33 -42.41 -10.03
N ILE A 164 -4.08 -41.62 -8.99
CA ILE A 164 -2.75 -41.13 -8.62
C ILE A 164 -2.14 -42.04 -7.54
N ASP A 165 -0.91 -42.51 -7.78
CA ASP A 165 -0.17 -43.34 -6.84
C ASP A 165 0.73 -42.51 -5.92
N THR A 166 1.28 -41.41 -6.46
CA THR A 166 2.20 -40.53 -5.73
C THR A 166 1.84 -39.06 -5.93
N ILE A 167 1.82 -38.28 -4.85
CA ILE A 167 1.73 -36.81 -4.88
C ILE A 167 3.08 -36.22 -4.46
N ILE A 168 3.67 -35.39 -5.33
CA ILE A 168 4.87 -34.62 -5.04
C ILE A 168 4.50 -33.15 -4.90
N PHE A 169 4.75 -32.57 -3.74
CA PHE A 169 4.57 -31.15 -3.48
C PHE A 169 5.81 -30.37 -3.94
N GLY A 170 5.65 -29.59 -5.02
CA GLY A 170 6.59 -28.57 -5.50
C GLY A 170 6.17 -27.17 -5.04
N THR A 171 5.71 -27.04 -3.79
CA THR A 171 5.00 -25.87 -3.26
C THR A 171 5.90 -24.85 -2.56
N GLY A 172 7.22 -25.07 -2.58
CA GLY A 172 8.20 -24.17 -1.96
C GLY A 172 8.45 -24.50 -0.51
N TYR A 173 9.01 -23.55 0.24
CA TYR A 173 9.54 -23.80 1.57
C TYR A 173 9.21 -22.67 2.53
N ASN A 174 9.09 -22.99 3.81
CA ASN A 174 9.08 -21.99 4.87
C ASN A 174 10.51 -21.58 5.21
N ILE A 175 10.71 -20.30 5.48
CA ILE A 175 11.91 -19.84 6.14
C ILE A 175 11.81 -20.24 7.62
N LYS A 176 12.87 -20.86 8.17
CA LYS A 176 12.89 -21.25 9.58
C LYS A 176 14.32 -21.35 10.10
N PHE A 177 14.54 -20.85 11.32
CA PHE A 177 15.82 -20.94 12.04
C PHE A 177 15.61 -21.62 13.40
N PRO A 178 15.41 -22.96 13.45
CA PRO A 178 14.97 -23.65 14.67
C PRO A 178 15.97 -23.61 15.82
N PHE A 179 17.24 -23.25 15.53
CA PHE A 179 18.33 -23.14 16.51
C PHE A 179 18.60 -21.69 16.95
N LEU A 180 17.85 -20.71 16.43
CA LEU A 180 17.91 -19.31 16.85
C LEU A 180 16.58 -18.94 17.53
N SER A 181 16.65 -18.19 18.63
CA SER A 181 15.44 -17.67 19.28
C SER A 181 14.88 -16.49 18.49
N SER A 182 13.56 -16.26 18.63
CA SER A 182 12.87 -15.09 18.06
C SER A 182 13.47 -13.75 18.52
N ASN A 183 14.12 -13.76 19.69
CA ASN A 183 14.83 -12.59 20.23
C ASN A 183 16.13 -12.29 19.50
N ILE A 184 16.71 -13.26 18.79
CA ILE A 184 17.90 -13.06 17.94
C ILE A 184 17.44 -12.76 16.51
N VAL A 185 16.62 -13.64 15.93
CA VAL A 185 16.10 -13.48 14.57
C VAL A 185 14.62 -13.80 14.54
N ASP A 186 13.85 -12.97 13.85
CA ASP A 186 12.43 -13.10 13.65
C ASP A 186 12.11 -13.14 12.14
N ILE A 187 11.05 -13.86 11.79
CA ILE A 187 10.61 -14.01 10.39
C ILE A 187 9.30 -13.26 10.25
N LYS A 188 9.34 -12.19 9.47
CA LYS A 188 8.23 -11.22 9.32
C LYS A 188 7.64 -11.29 7.91
N VAL A 189 6.49 -10.63 7.74
CA VAL A 189 5.86 -10.38 6.43
C VAL A 189 5.65 -11.68 5.63
N ASN A 190 4.86 -12.62 6.16
CA ASN A 190 4.50 -13.87 5.46
C ASN A 190 5.71 -14.67 4.92
N ASN A 191 6.75 -14.89 5.75
CA ASN A 191 8.00 -15.58 5.38
C ASN A 191 8.85 -14.86 4.30
N GLN A 192 8.70 -13.55 4.11
CA GLN A 192 9.48 -12.82 3.10
C GLN A 192 10.62 -11.99 3.69
N MET A 193 10.60 -11.69 4.98
CA MET A 193 11.63 -10.87 5.63
C MET A 193 12.23 -11.57 6.84
N ILE A 194 13.55 -11.46 6.99
CA ILE A 194 14.28 -11.96 8.16
C ILE A 194 14.91 -10.76 8.86
N SER A 195 14.56 -10.58 10.14
CA SER A 195 14.85 -9.39 10.94
C SER A 195 15.56 -9.79 12.24
N PRO A 196 16.51 -9.01 12.80
CA PRO A 196 16.99 -7.72 12.33
C PRO A 196 18.22 -7.83 11.43
N LEU A 197 18.06 -7.80 10.10
CA LEU A 197 19.16 -8.01 9.14
C LEU A 197 19.31 -6.86 8.12
N TYR A 198 20.50 -6.28 8.04
CA TYR A 198 20.93 -5.38 6.96
C TYR A 198 21.26 -6.19 5.69
N GLU A 199 20.68 -5.80 4.55
CA GLU A 199 20.79 -6.51 3.26
C GLU A 199 20.40 -7.99 3.32
N HIS A 200 19.59 -8.39 4.33
CA HIS A 200 19.30 -9.80 4.67
C HIS A 200 20.57 -10.66 4.90
N VAL A 201 21.71 -10.04 5.22
CA VAL A 201 23.01 -10.71 5.40
C VAL A 201 23.64 -10.43 6.75
N VAL A 202 23.63 -9.16 7.20
CA VAL A 202 24.37 -8.73 8.39
C VAL A 202 23.41 -8.49 9.54
N HIS A 203 23.61 -9.15 10.68
CA HIS A 203 22.74 -8.93 11.84
C HIS A 203 22.98 -7.55 12.47
N ILE A 204 21.93 -6.74 12.62
CA ILE A 204 22.06 -5.32 12.97
C ILE A 204 22.67 -5.10 14.36
N ARG A 205 22.33 -5.94 15.34
CA ARG A 205 22.92 -5.84 16.70
C ARG A 205 24.28 -6.53 16.84
N TYR A 206 24.62 -7.42 15.90
CA TYR A 206 25.85 -8.21 15.95
C TYR A 206 26.60 -8.12 14.59
N PRO A 207 26.86 -6.89 14.09
CA PRO A 207 27.21 -6.67 12.68
C PRO A 207 28.64 -7.11 12.34
N THR A 208 29.45 -7.46 13.33
CA THR A 208 30.80 -7.99 13.16
C THR A 208 30.88 -9.51 13.33
N SER A 209 29.87 -10.15 13.93
CA SER A 209 29.98 -11.53 14.41
C SER A 209 28.85 -12.48 13.99
N LEU A 210 27.70 -11.98 13.50
CA LEU A 210 26.59 -12.83 13.07
C LEU A 210 26.11 -12.46 11.67
N TYR A 211 26.22 -13.43 10.75
CA TYR A 211 25.87 -13.26 9.34
C TYR A 211 24.97 -14.38 8.84
N PHE A 212 24.14 -14.09 7.85
CA PHE A 212 23.23 -15.02 7.21
C PHE A 212 23.54 -15.11 5.72
N ILE A 213 23.72 -16.32 5.22
CA ILE A 213 24.13 -16.58 3.83
C ILE A 213 23.07 -17.44 3.16
N GLY A 214 22.75 -17.10 1.91
CA GLY A 214 21.85 -17.90 1.07
C GLY A 214 20.36 -17.64 1.29
N ILE A 215 20.01 -16.51 1.92
CA ILE A 215 18.65 -15.97 1.88
C ILE A 215 18.49 -15.27 0.52
N CYS A 216 17.80 -15.91 -0.43
CA CYS A 216 17.68 -15.44 -1.80
C CYS A 216 16.22 -15.47 -2.25
N HIS A 217 15.74 -14.40 -2.89
CA HIS A 217 14.44 -14.38 -3.57
C HIS A 217 14.52 -14.81 -5.05
N LEU A 218 15.72 -14.72 -5.64
CA LEU A 218 16.03 -15.11 -7.02
C LEU A 218 17.14 -16.16 -7.03
N ALA A 219 17.07 -17.13 -7.94
CA ALA A 219 17.98 -18.27 -8.01
C ALA A 219 19.35 -17.91 -8.62
N ILE A 220 20.14 -17.09 -7.92
CA ILE A 220 21.52 -16.72 -8.31
C ILE A 220 22.50 -17.30 -7.28
N THR A 221 22.43 -18.61 -7.05
CA THR A 221 22.97 -19.32 -5.87
C THR A 221 24.45 -19.06 -5.56
N PHE A 222 25.38 -19.84 -6.13
CA PHE A 222 26.78 -19.86 -5.66
C PHE A 222 27.51 -18.50 -5.80
N PRO A 223 27.37 -17.76 -6.90
CA PRO A 223 28.00 -16.45 -7.01
C PRO A 223 27.49 -15.45 -5.97
N LEU A 224 26.19 -15.46 -5.64
CA LEU A 224 25.64 -14.61 -4.59
C LEU A 224 26.17 -15.01 -3.21
N PHE A 225 26.23 -16.31 -2.91
CA PHE A 225 26.77 -16.79 -1.63
C PHE A 225 28.22 -16.34 -1.45
N GLU A 226 29.03 -16.42 -2.52
CA GLU A 226 30.41 -15.97 -2.52
C GLU A 226 30.52 -14.45 -2.25
N ILE A 227 29.66 -13.63 -2.87
CA ILE A 227 29.63 -12.18 -2.63
C ILE A 227 29.17 -11.87 -1.20
N GLN A 228 28.13 -12.54 -0.69
CA GLN A 228 27.63 -12.38 0.68
C GLN A 228 28.73 -12.71 1.69
N VAL A 229 29.44 -13.83 1.52
CA VAL A 229 30.56 -14.21 2.38
C VAL A 229 31.70 -13.20 2.30
N ARG A 230 32.07 -12.73 1.10
CA ARG A 230 33.11 -11.70 0.92
C ARG A 230 32.75 -10.39 1.64
N MET A 231 31.48 -9.97 1.55
CA MET A 231 30.94 -8.80 2.25
C MET A 231 31.02 -9.00 3.78
N SER A 232 30.47 -10.10 4.29
CA SER A 232 30.50 -10.43 5.72
C SER A 232 31.92 -10.47 6.28
N LEU A 233 32.86 -11.13 5.60
CA LEU A 233 34.26 -11.17 6.02
C LEU A 233 34.92 -9.79 6.00
N SER A 234 34.52 -8.90 5.09
CA SER A 234 35.07 -7.54 5.05
C SER A 234 34.71 -6.74 6.30
N PHE A 235 33.52 -6.96 6.86
CA PHE A 235 33.08 -6.34 8.11
C PHE A 235 33.65 -7.06 9.33
N ALA A 236 33.60 -8.40 9.35
CA ALA A 236 34.08 -9.19 10.47
C ALA A 236 35.57 -8.97 10.75
N LEU A 237 36.37 -8.84 9.68
CA LEU A 237 37.81 -8.59 9.75
C LEU A 237 38.16 -7.09 9.75
N GLN A 238 37.16 -6.21 9.87
CA GLN A 238 37.31 -4.75 9.89
C GLN A 238 38.10 -4.18 8.69
N LYS A 239 38.05 -4.86 7.55
CA LYS A 239 38.66 -4.39 6.28
C LYS A 239 37.83 -3.28 5.64
N LYS A 240 36.54 -3.21 5.96
CA LYS A 240 35.65 -2.09 5.66
C LYS A 240 34.97 -1.62 6.93
N ALA A 241 34.75 -0.31 7.01
CA ALA A 241 33.92 0.27 8.05
C ALA A 241 32.47 -0.20 7.90
N LEU A 242 31.83 -0.50 9.03
CA LEU A 242 30.39 -0.73 9.07
C LEU A 242 29.64 0.56 8.72
N PRO A 243 28.49 0.47 8.03
CA PRO A 243 27.55 1.58 7.97
C PRO A 243 27.19 2.06 9.39
N PRO A 244 26.91 3.36 9.57
CA PRO A 244 26.36 3.87 10.83
C PRO A 244 25.15 3.06 11.31
N GLN A 245 24.96 2.95 12.62
CA GLN A 245 23.87 2.16 13.22
C GLN A 245 22.49 2.53 12.66
N HIS A 246 22.23 3.83 12.48
CA HIS A 246 20.98 4.31 11.90
C HIS A 246 20.77 3.86 10.45
N GLU A 247 21.83 3.67 9.66
CA GLU A 247 21.72 3.14 8.30
C GLU A 247 21.37 1.65 8.30
N LEU A 248 22.00 0.87 9.20
CA LEU A 248 21.70 -0.55 9.41
C LEU A 248 20.24 -0.74 9.82
N GLU A 249 19.75 0.06 10.77
CA GLU A 249 18.36 0.07 11.23
C GLU A 249 17.38 0.59 10.16
N SER A 250 17.79 1.59 9.36
CA SER A 250 16.97 2.13 8.28
C SER A 250 16.72 1.14 7.15
N PHE A 251 17.58 0.15 6.95
CA PHE A 251 17.39 -0.85 5.90
C PHE A 251 16.10 -1.65 6.12
N GLU A 252 15.81 -2.01 7.37
CA GLU A 252 14.54 -2.67 7.70
C GLU A 252 13.37 -1.76 7.39
N MET A 253 13.45 -0.48 7.80
CA MET A 253 12.42 0.51 7.48
C MET A 253 12.28 0.71 5.97
N LYS A 254 13.36 0.66 5.18
CA LYS A 254 13.31 0.76 3.71
C LYS A 254 12.59 -0.42 3.07
N TRP A 255 12.66 -1.62 3.65
CA TRP A 255 11.86 -2.76 3.22
C TRP A 255 10.37 -2.59 3.55
N TRP A 256 10.03 -1.97 4.68
CA TRP A 256 8.66 -1.49 4.92
C TRP A 256 8.23 -0.42 3.89
N ILE A 257 9.17 0.44 3.49
CA ILE A 257 9.00 1.53 2.51
C ILE A 257 9.23 1.06 1.06
N PHE A 258 9.01 -0.24 0.77
CA PHE A 258 8.60 -0.63 -0.59
C PHE A 258 7.13 -0.22 -0.88
N ALA A 259 6.45 0.41 0.09
CA ALA A 259 5.26 1.22 -0.12
C ALA A 259 5.64 2.71 -0.21
N PHE A 260 5.93 3.19 -1.42
CA PHE A 260 6.14 4.59 -1.83
C PHE A 260 7.22 5.38 -1.04
N PRO A 261 8.27 5.91 -1.69
CA PRO A 261 9.22 6.76 -0.99
C PRO A 261 8.45 7.96 -0.42
N HIS A 262 8.41 8.09 0.91
CA HIS A 262 8.21 9.38 1.53
C HIS A 262 9.27 10.29 0.93
N GLY A 263 8.87 11.37 0.25
CA GLY A 263 9.84 12.36 -0.15
C GLY A 263 10.59 12.83 1.09
N LYS A 264 11.91 12.74 1.08
CA LYS A 264 12.71 13.23 2.20
C LYS A 264 12.56 14.74 2.26
N ASN A 265 11.95 15.22 3.34
CA ASN A 265 11.77 16.64 3.55
C ASN A 265 13.09 17.26 4.03
N ALA A 266 13.76 17.98 3.12
CA ALA A 266 15.06 18.58 3.37
C ALA A 266 15.03 19.64 4.48
N GLY A 267 13.86 20.24 4.76
CA GLY A 267 13.68 21.15 5.89
C GLY A 267 13.91 20.47 7.23
N TYR A 268 13.45 19.22 7.39
CA TYR A 268 13.72 18.41 8.58
C TYR A 268 15.20 18.06 8.69
N ASP A 269 15.82 17.63 7.59
CA ASP A 269 17.25 17.29 7.59
C ASP A 269 18.13 18.48 8.01
N LYS A 270 17.72 19.69 7.62
CA LYS A 270 18.44 20.93 7.94
C LYS A 270 18.22 21.42 9.37
N LEU A 271 17.00 21.31 9.89
CA LEU A 271 16.60 21.96 11.15
C LEU A 271 16.37 20.99 12.32
N GLY A 272 16.34 19.68 12.05
CA GLY A 272 16.11 18.66 13.07
C GLY A 272 14.85 18.91 13.89
N ASP A 273 14.96 18.78 15.21
CA ASP A 273 13.85 18.96 16.15
C ASP A 273 13.29 20.39 16.18
N ASP A 274 14.06 21.39 15.73
CA ASP A 274 13.59 22.77 15.67
C ASP A 274 12.59 23.00 14.53
N PHE A 275 12.58 22.13 13.51
CA PHE A 275 11.62 22.20 12.41
C PHE A 275 10.18 22.16 12.91
N ALA A 276 9.88 21.26 13.85
CA ALA A 276 8.51 21.08 14.38
C ALA A 276 8.02 22.30 15.19
N LYS A 277 8.95 23.13 15.69
CA LYS A 277 8.67 24.35 16.48
C LYS A 277 8.35 25.55 15.60
N LEU A 278 8.62 25.48 14.30
CA LEU A 278 8.35 26.56 13.36
C LEU A 278 6.85 26.80 13.18
N HIS A 279 6.51 28.05 12.86
CA HIS A 279 5.17 28.39 12.39
C HIS A 279 4.85 27.63 11.10
N VAL A 280 3.59 27.24 10.89
CA VAL A 280 3.18 26.45 9.70
C VAL A 280 3.58 27.14 8.40
N ASP A 281 3.35 28.45 8.27
CA ASP A 281 3.76 29.22 7.07
C ASP A 281 5.27 29.10 6.78
N THR A 282 6.09 29.07 7.83
CA THR A 282 7.54 28.88 7.68
C THR A 282 7.86 27.44 7.30
N ARG A 283 7.22 26.45 7.94
CA ARG A 283 7.38 25.02 7.62
C ARG A 283 7.08 24.76 6.15
N LEU A 284 6.06 25.39 5.58
CA LEU A 284 5.72 25.27 4.15
C LEU A 284 6.80 25.84 3.22
N GLN A 285 7.41 26.96 3.59
CA GLN A 285 8.49 27.54 2.79
C GLN A 285 9.79 26.75 2.86
N VAL A 286 10.08 26.13 4.01
CA VAL A 286 11.31 25.34 4.19
C VAL A 286 11.14 23.87 3.79
N SER A 287 9.91 23.38 3.63
CA SER A 287 9.63 22.01 3.17
C SER A 287 9.84 21.88 1.68
N HIS A 288 10.75 21.00 1.30
CA HIS A 288 10.99 20.67 -0.10
C HIS A 288 11.64 19.29 -0.21
N ALA A 289 11.40 18.61 -1.32
CA ALA A 289 12.22 17.47 -1.71
C ALA A 289 13.60 17.97 -2.16
N LYS A 290 14.65 17.21 -1.85
CA LYS A 290 16.01 17.47 -2.34
C LYS A 290 16.37 16.48 -3.45
N PRO A 291 16.11 16.79 -4.72
CA PRO A 291 16.24 15.81 -5.79
C PRO A 291 17.66 15.67 -6.36
N LEU A 292 18.56 16.60 -6.06
CA LEU A 292 19.95 16.55 -6.54
C LEU A 292 20.92 16.58 -5.36
N GLU A 293 21.82 15.61 -5.31
CA GLU A 293 22.85 15.54 -4.26
C GLU A 293 23.90 16.65 -4.40
N SER A 294 24.18 17.08 -5.63
CA SER A 294 25.33 17.96 -5.96
C SER A 294 24.99 19.43 -6.11
N VAL A 295 23.70 19.80 -6.14
CA VAL A 295 23.25 21.19 -6.28
C VAL A 295 21.99 21.42 -5.45
N ASP A 296 21.84 22.61 -4.90
CA ASP A 296 20.77 22.97 -3.95
C ASP A 296 20.03 24.24 -4.41
N PRO A 297 19.18 24.14 -5.44
CA PRO A 297 18.43 25.29 -5.94
C PRO A 297 17.33 25.70 -4.95
N VAL A 298 17.12 27.01 -4.78
CA VAL A 298 16.10 27.56 -3.87
C VAL A 298 14.68 27.14 -4.27
N VAL A 299 14.42 27.00 -5.58
CA VAL A 299 13.16 26.47 -6.11
C VAL A 299 13.47 25.17 -6.84
N VAL A 300 12.72 24.12 -6.54
CA VAL A 300 12.90 22.81 -7.19
C VAL A 300 12.72 22.95 -8.72
N PRO A 301 13.70 22.50 -9.52
CA PRO A 301 13.60 22.55 -10.98
C PRO A 301 12.41 21.75 -11.50
N ILE A 302 11.93 22.11 -12.69
CA ILE A 302 10.89 21.34 -13.38
C ILE A 302 11.55 20.18 -14.13
N TYR A 303 11.38 18.96 -13.63
CA TYR A 303 11.88 17.74 -14.25
C TYR A 303 10.89 17.20 -15.26
N GLN A 304 10.81 17.86 -16.42
CA GLN A 304 9.96 17.44 -17.56
C GLN A 304 10.61 16.28 -18.36
N THR A 305 11.00 15.21 -17.66
CA THR A 305 11.54 13.98 -18.26
C THR A 305 10.66 12.80 -17.91
N THR A 306 10.53 11.85 -18.84
CA THR A 306 9.74 10.63 -18.64
C THR A 306 10.57 9.48 -18.07
N THR A 307 11.88 9.48 -18.30
CA THR A 307 12.80 8.40 -17.95
C THR A 307 14.10 8.94 -17.36
N TYR A 308 14.73 8.15 -16.49
CA TYR A 308 15.99 8.45 -15.83
C TYR A 308 17.03 7.39 -16.23
N ARG A 309 18.31 7.79 -16.24
CA ARG A 309 19.40 6.88 -16.61
C ARG A 309 19.80 6.01 -15.42
N PHE A 310 19.84 4.70 -15.62
CA PHE A 310 20.48 3.76 -14.71
C PHE A 310 21.98 3.66 -15.01
N ARG A 311 22.82 3.66 -13.98
CA ARG A 311 24.27 3.42 -14.04
C ARG A 311 24.62 1.95 -13.88
N THR A 312 23.80 1.19 -13.15
CA THR A 312 24.01 -0.24 -12.94
C THR A 312 22.72 -1.01 -13.19
N VAL A 313 22.90 -2.28 -13.49
CA VAL A 313 21.80 -3.22 -13.70
C VAL A 313 20.95 -3.33 -12.43
N GLY A 314 21.54 -3.18 -11.22
CA GLY A 314 20.86 -3.18 -9.91
C GLY A 314 19.85 -2.05 -9.63
N GLN A 315 19.78 -1.01 -10.47
CA GLN A 315 18.91 0.16 -10.25
C GLN A 315 17.50 0.04 -10.84
N TRP A 316 17.07 -1.17 -11.21
CA TRP A 316 15.72 -1.46 -11.74
C TRP A 316 14.54 -1.03 -10.84
N ALA A 317 14.79 -0.69 -9.57
CA ALA A 317 13.79 -0.21 -8.63
C ALA A 317 13.68 1.32 -8.55
N GLU A 318 14.52 2.08 -9.27
CA GLU A 318 14.41 3.54 -9.27
C GLU A 318 13.25 4.02 -10.17
N PRO A 319 12.50 5.04 -9.72
CA PRO A 319 11.26 5.45 -10.37
C PRO A 319 11.50 5.98 -11.78
N ASN A 320 10.65 5.56 -12.72
CA ASN A 320 10.37 6.35 -13.92
C ASN A 320 9.33 7.43 -13.59
N HIS A 321 9.11 8.41 -14.47
CA HIS A 321 8.21 9.54 -14.20
C HIS A 321 6.82 9.15 -13.68
N ARG A 322 6.28 7.99 -14.09
CA ARG A 322 4.97 7.51 -13.62
C ARG A 322 5.00 7.01 -12.17
N CYS A 323 6.13 6.45 -11.75
CA CYS A 323 6.33 5.90 -10.41
C CYS A 323 6.96 6.92 -9.45
N GLY A 324 7.49 8.04 -9.96
CA GLY A 324 8.09 9.11 -9.16
C GLY A 324 8.76 10.16 -10.05
N ASN A 325 8.64 11.41 -9.65
CA ASN A 325 9.27 12.56 -10.31
C ASN A 325 9.65 13.59 -9.25
N PRO A 326 10.89 14.12 -9.25
CA PRO A 326 11.33 15.16 -8.33
C PRO A 326 10.39 16.36 -8.14
N THR A 327 9.77 16.82 -9.23
CA THR A 327 8.84 17.97 -9.21
C THR A 327 7.57 17.60 -8.46
N THR A 328 7.04 16.40 -8.74
CA THR A 328 5.84 15.83 -8.11
C THR A 328 6.12 15.53 -6.63
N GLU A 329 7.24 14.87 -6.33
CA GLU A 329 7.66 14.51 -4.98
C GLU A 329 7.81 15.72 -4.08
N ASN A 330 8.29 16.85 -4.61
CA ASN A 330 8.35 18.09 -3.86
C ASN A 330 6.97 18.57 -3.37
N VAL A 331 5.96 18.47 -4.22
CA VAL A 331 4.59 18.84 -3.85
C VAL A 331 4.01 17.83 -2.87
N GLU A 332 4.27 16.53 -3.06
CA GLU A 332 3.89 15.48 -2.13
C GLU A 332 4.46 15.72 -0.73
N VAL A 333 5.73 16.12 -0.61
CA VAL A 333 6.38 16.47 0.67
C VAL A 333 5.67 17.64 1.36
N ILE A 334 5.41 18.72 0.63
CA ILE A 334 4.78 19.93 1.19
C ILE A 334 3.35 19.62 1.66
N ILE A 335 2.62 18.79 0.93
CA ILE A 335 1.25 18.43 1.30
C ILE A 335 1.23 17.42 2.44
N ASN A 336 2.15 16.47 2.45
CA ASN A 336 2.31 15.56 3.58
C ASN A 336 2.59 16.34 4.87
N GLU A 337 3.34 17.42 4.74
CA GLU A 337 3.62 18.35 5.82
C GLU A 337 2.40 19.18 6.25
N LEU A 338 1.53 19.58 5.33
CA LEU A 338 0.26 20.24 5.67
C LEU A 338 -0.68 19.31 6.44
N GLU A 339 -0.78 18.07 5.97
CA GLU A 339 -1.80 17.13 6.43
C GLU A 339 -1.33 16.22 7.55
N GLN A 340 -0.02 16.16 7.80
CA GLN A 340 0.59 15.30 8.82
C GLN A 340 0.23 13.82 8.60
N GLY A 341 0.14 13.41 7.34
CA GLY A 341 -0.04 12.02 6.93
C GLY A 341 1.25 11.22 7.01
N GLN A 342 1.14 9.90 6.93
CA GLN A 342 2.27 9.00 6.67
C GLN A 342 2.90 9.31 5.33
N GLY A 343 2.11 9.39 4.25
CA GLY A 343 2.63 9.65 2.91
C GLY A 343 1.61 10.35 2.03
N THR A 344 2.07 10.88 0.90
CA THR A 344 1.24 11.67 0.00
C THR A 344 1.44 11.24 -1.45
N LEU A 345 0.36 11.09 -2.21
CA LEU A 345 0.38 10.74 -3.63
C LEU A 345 -0.38 11.77 -4.47
N LEU A 346 0.26 12.23 -5.53
CA LEU A 346 -0.30 13.14 -6.50
C LEU A 346 -1.00 12.41 -7.66
N TYR A 347 -2.19 12.91 -8.02
CA TYR A 347 -2.99 12.39 -9.13
C TYR A 347 -3.28 13.48 -10.16
N SER A 348 -3.69 13.04 -11.36
CA SER A 348 -4.07 13.94 -12.46
C SER A 348 -5.32 14.78 -12.19
N SER A 349 -6.16 14.39 -11.23
CA SER A 349 -7.35 15.14 -10.79
C SER A 349 -7.85 14.59 -9.44
N GLY A 350 -8.71 15.36 -8.75
CA GLY A 350 -9.40 14.90 -7.53
C GLY A 350 -10.28 13.67 -7.79
N LEU A 351 -10.94 13.59 -8.95
CA LEU A 351 -11.70 12.39 -9.34
C LEU A 351 -10.78 11.18 -9.54
N ALA A 352 -9.59 11.35 -10.13
CA ALA A 352 -8.63 10.25 -10.27
C ALA A 352 -8.13 9.76 -8.90
N ALA A 353 -7.89 10.68 -7.96
CA ALA A 353 -7.56 10.33 -6.57
C ALA A 353 -8.70 9.54 -5.91
N GLY A 354 -9.94 10.04 -5.99
CA GLY A 354 -11.13 9.37 -5.46
C GLY A 354 -11.34 7.99 -6.08
N THR A 355 -11.20 7.87 -7.40
CA THR A 355 -11.27 6.59 -8.13
C THR A 355 -10.19 5.62 -7.65
N ALA A 356 -8.94 6.06 -7.46
CA ALA A 356 -7.88 5.18 -6.96
C ALA A 356 -8.25 4.60 -5.59
N VAL A 357 -8.82 5.42 -4.69
CA VAL A 357 -9.29 4.97 -3.38
C VAL A 357 -10.46 4.00 -3.51
N PHE A 358 -11.49 4.32 -4.29
CA PHE A 358 -12.61 3.41 -4.47
C PHE A 358 -12.16 2.07 -5.05
N MET A 359 -11.26 2.07 -6.03
CA MET A 359 -10.77 0.85 -6.67
C MET A 359 -9.83 0.03 -5.78
N GLU A 360 -9.11 0.66 -4.85
CA GLU A 360 -8.24 -0.04 -3.89
C GLU A 360 -9.05 -0.79 -2.83
N PHE A 361 -10.12 -0.19 -2.29
CA PHE A 361 -10.85 -0.76 -1.16
C PHE A 361 -12.17 -1.45 -1.51
N LEU A 362 -12.74 -1.20 -2.69
CA LEU A 362 -14.06 -1.72 -3.07
C LEU A 362 -13.95 -2.73 -4.21
N GLU A 363 -14.21 -3.99 -3.86
CA GLU A 363 -14.36 -5.09 -4.79
C GLU A 363 -15.84 -5.49 -4.98
N ALA A 364 -16.13 -6.39 -5.92
CA ALA A 364 -17.48 -6.89 -6.14
C ALA A 364 -18.07 -7.51 -4.87
N GLY A 365 -19.27 -7.08 -4.48
CA GLY A 365 -19.92 -7.48 -3.23
C GLY A 365 -19.50 -6.68 -1.99
N ALA A 366 -18.53 -5.77 -2.10
CA ALA A 366 -18.21 -4.82 -1.04
C ALA A 366 -19.33 -3.79 -0.86
N HIS A 367 -19.46 -3.27 0.35
CA HIS A 367 -20.41 -2.22 0.69
C HIS A 367 -19.71 -0.90 1.04
N LEU A 368 -20.21 0.19 0.47
CA LEU A 368 -19.80 1.58 0.71
C LEU A 368 -20.93 2.34 1.42
N ILE A 369 -20.59 3.04 2.50
CA ILE A 369 -21.46 4.07 3.09
C ILE A 369 -20.95 5.43 2.61
N CYS A 370 -21.78 6.20 1.92
CA CYS A 370 -21.44 7.53 1.39
C CYS A 370 -22.36 8.58 2.03
N LEU A 371 -21.81 9.46 2.86
CA LEU A 371 -22.55 10.60 3.39
C LEU A 371 -22.64 11.67 2.30
N ILE A 372 -23.82 12.23 2.09
CA ILE A 372 -24.11 13.25 1.09
C ILE A 372 -24.55 14.56 1.78
N PRO A 373 -24.33 15.73 1.17
CA PRO A 373 -23.95 15.93 -0.22
C PRO A 373 -22.46 15.68 -0.50
N VAL A 374 -22.18 15.25 -1.73
CA VAL A 374 -20.84 15.04 -2.29
C VAL A 374 -20.77 15.61 -3.70
N TYR A 375 -19.57 15.86 -4.19
CA TYR A 375 -19.31 16.30 -5.54
C TYR A 375 -20.03 15.45 -6.60
N SER A 376 -20.68 16.11 -7.54
CA SER A 376 -21.53 15.50 -8.55
C SER A 376 -20.86 14.40 -9.38
N SER A 377 -19.57 14.57 -9.70
CA SER A 377 -18.82 13.54 -10.44
C SER A 377 -18.48 12.34 -9.57
N THR A 378 -18.25 12.54 -8.26
CA THR A 378 -18.10 11.43 -7.30
C THR A 378 -19.36 10.59 -7.26
N PHE A 379 -20.53 11.22 -7.12
CA PHE A 379 -21.81 10.51 -7.17
C PHE A 379 -22.04 9.80 -8.50
N SER A 380 -21.78 10.48 -9.63
CA SER A 380 -21.91 9.85 -10.95
C SER A 380 -20.97 8.65 -11.11
N PHE A 381 -19.74 8.72 -10.63
CA PHE A 381 -18.79 7.61 -10.65
C PHE A 381 -19.29 6.42 -9.82
N LEU A 382 -19.77 6.68 -8.60
CA LEU A 382 -20.35 5.66 -7.73
C LEU A 382 -21.56 4.95 -8.38
N MET A 383 -22.45 5.72 -8.99
CA MET A 383 -23.68 5.21 -9.59
C MET A 383 -23.45 4.52 -10.94
N ASP A 384 -22.63 5.11 -11.81
CA ASP A 384 -22.46 4.64 -13.18
C ASP A 384 -21.37 3.59 -13.34
N THR A 385 -20.42 3.53 -12.39
CA THR A 385 -19.25 2.64 -12.45
C THR A 385 -19.23 1.65 -11.29
N MET A 386 -19.18 2.12 -10.04
CA MET A 386 -18.99 1.21 -8.90
C MET A 386 -20.16 0.24 -8.72
N LYS A 387 -21.41 0.69 -8.91
CA LYS A 387 -22.57 -0.22 -8.93
C LYS A 387 -22.49 -1.29 -10.03
N LYS A 388 -21.95 -0.95 -11.22
CA LYS A 388 -21.75 -1.94 -12.29
C LYS A 388 -20.67 -2.97 -11.96
N PHE A 389 -19.69 -2.57 -11.14
CA PHE A 389 -18.67 -3.48 -10.59
C PHE A 389 -19.17 -4.30 -9.39
N GLY A 390 -20.47 -4.22 -9.07
CA GLY A 390 -21.09 -5.03 -8.03
C GLY A 390 -20.89 -4.49 -6.62
N VAL A 391 -20.49 -3.23 -6.46
CA VAL A 391 -20.42 -2.57 -5.15
C VAL A 391 -21.81 -2.14 -4.70
N GLU A 392 -22.17 -2.52 -3.48
CA GLU A 392 -23.37 -2.05 -2.80
C GLU A 392 -23.11 -0.68 -2.17
N ILE A 393 -24.05 0.27 -2.31
CA ILE A 393 -23.86 1.64 -1.83
C ILE A 393 -25.07 2.09 -1.03
N THR A 394 -24.84 2.52 0.21
CA THR A 394 -25.84 3.21 1.05
C THR A 394 -25.48 4.69 1.13
N PHE A 395 -26.43 5.55 0.76
CA PHE A 395 -26.29 6.99 0.91
C PHE A 395 -26.97 7.48 2.18
N ILE A 396 -26.34 8.41 2.90
CA ILE A 396 -26.87 9.03 4.12
C ILE A 396 -26.85 10.54 3.94
N ASP A 397 -28.01 11.20 3.94
CA ASP A 397 -28.11 12.66 3.81
C ASP A 397 -27.81 13.33 5.16
N VAL A 398 -26.72 14.09 5.22
CA VAL A 398 -26.26 14.80 6.41
C VAL A 398 -27.27 15.85 6.86
N ASP A 399 -27.91 16.56 5.93
CA ASP A 399 -28.90 17.59 6.24
C ASP A 399 -30.21 16.94 6.75
N ALA A 400 -30.63 15.83 6.14
CA ALA A 400 -31.85 15.15 6.53
C ALA A 400 -31.74 14.44 7.89
N GLU A 401 -30.59 13.82 8.18
CA GLU A 401 -30.36 13.12 9.45
C GLU A 401 -29.99 14.07 10.60
N ALA A 402 -29.42 15.24 10.27
CA ALA A 402 -28.97 16.24 11.23
C ALA A 402 -28.12 15.63 12.37
N ASP A 403 -28.50 15.83 13.63
CA ASP A 403 -27.78 15.29 14.80
C ASP A 403 -27.81 13.74 14.89
N ASN A 404 -28.64 13.04 14.09
CA ASN A 404 -28.71 11.58 14.06
C ASN A 404 -27.81 10.94 12.99
N CYS A 405 -27.01 11.73 12.26
CA CYS A 405 -26.21 11.23 11.12
C CYS A 405 -25.30 10.06 11.50
N THR A 406 -24.62 10.11 12.64
CA THR A 406 -23.73 9.03 13.10
C THR A 406 -24.49 7.76 13.50
N VAL A 407 -25.71 7.90 14.03
CA VAL A 407 -26.62 6.78 14.31
C VAL A 407 -27.07 6.13 13.00
N ALA A 408 -27.35 6.93 11.97
CA ALA A 408 -27.66 6.42 10.64
C ALA A 408 -26.47 5.66 10.04
N VAL A 409 -25.24 6.16 10.20
CA VAL A 409 -24.01 5.47 9.80
C VAL A 409 -23.88 4.12 10.50
N GLU A 410 -24.05 4.08 11.82
CA GLU A 410 -23.96 2.84 12.60
C GLU A 410 -25.02 1.81 12.16
N LYS A 411 -26.26 2.25 11.91
CA LYS A 411 -27.34 1.39 11.40
C LYS A 411 -27.09 0.87 9.98
N ALA A 412 -26.39 1.65 9.15
CA ALA A 412 -26.06 1.28 7.78
C ALA A 412 -24.89 0.29 7.69
N MET A 413 -24.15 0.06 8.78
CA MET A 413 -23.04 -0.89 8.82
C MET A 413 -23.51 -2.32 8.53
N LYS A 414 -22.74 -3.00 7.67
CA LYS A 414 -22.91 -4.40 7.26
C LYS A 414 -21.59 -5.15 7.37
N PRO A 415 -21.60 -6.50 7.49
CA PRO A 415 -20.37 -7.30 7.53
C PRO A 415 -19.44 -7.09 6.32
N ASN A 416 -19.99 -6.75 5.16
CA ASN A 416 -19.25 -6.46 3.93
C ASN A 416 -18.90 -4.96 3.75
N THR A 417 -19.14 -4.10 4.75
CA THR A 417 -18.82 -2.66 4.65
C THR A 417 -17.32 -2.46 4.67
N LYS A 418 -16.75 -1.94 3.59
CA LYS A 418 -15.30 -1.74 3.45
C LYS A 418 -14.86 -0.29 3.55
N LEU A 419 -15.75 0.64 3.22
CA LEU A 419 -15.46 2.06 3.19
C LEU A 419 -16.62 2.90 3.72
N VAL A 420 -16.31 3.89 4.57
CA VAL A 420 -17.18 5.03 4.86
C VAL A 420 -16.57 6.27 4.23
N PHE A 421 -17.34 6.98 3.42
CA PHE A 421 -16.89 8.13 2.65
C PHE A 421 -17.75 9.36 2.97
N CYS A 422 -17.10 10.50 3.23
CA CYS A 422 -17.78 11.79 3.38
C CYS A 422 -16.90 12.95 2.90
N GLU A 423 -17.52 14.07 2.57
CA GLU A 423 -16.86 15.36 2.42
C GLU A 423 -16.90 16.13 3.73
N MET A 424 -15.84 16.86 4.02
CA MET A 424 -15.74 17.68 5.23
C MET A 424 -16.72 18.85 5.20
N VAL A 425 -16.83 19.51 4.05
CA VAL A 425 -17.86 20.51 3.75
C VAL A 425 -18.51 20.06 2.46
N GLY A 426 -19.70 19.49 2.56
CA GLY A 426 -20.36 18.84 1.43
C GLY A 426 -20.85 19.87 0.39
N ASN A 427 -20.47 19.66 -0.87
CA ASN A 427 -20.90 20.50 -1.99
C ASN A 427 -22.27 20.03 -2.53
N PRO A 428 -23.29 20.90 -2.74
CA PRO A 428 -23.26 22.36 -2.69
C PRO A 428 -23.86 23.01 -1.43
N THR A 429 -24.47 22.24 -0.52
CA THR A 429 -25.24 22.82 0.59
C THR A 429 -24.37 23.31 1.74
N MET A 430 -23.08 22.99 1.76
CA MET A 430 -22.12 23.27 2.84
C MET A 430 -22.40 22.50 4.15
N SER A 431 -23.11 21.36 4.07
CA SER A 431 -23.29 20.46 5.23
C SER A 431 -21.96 19.99 5.78
N VAL A 432 -21.87 19.86 7.11
CA VAL A 432 -20.68 19.34 7.77
C VAL A 432 -21.09 18.19 8.69
N PRO A 433 -20.71 16.94 8.37
CA PRO A 433 -20.99 15.80 9.25
C PRO A 433 -20.09 15.81 10.49
N ASP A 434 -20.51 15.10 11.54
CA ASP A 434 -19.66 14.80 12.70
C ASP A 434 -18.61 13.75 12.31
N ILE A 435 -17.50 14.21 11.72
CA ILE A 435 -16.45 13.32 11.21
C ILE A 435 -15.81 12.51 12.34
N LEU A 436 -15.56 13.13 13.49
CA LEU A 436 -14.84 12.46 14.58
C LEU A 436 -15.66 11.31 15.16
N GLU A 437 -16.96 11.53 15.36
CA GLU A 437 -17.85 10.46 15.81
C GLU A 437 -18.12 9.43 14.70
N THR A 438 -18.23 9.86 13.43
CA THR A 438 -18.35 8.94 12.29
C THR A 438 -17.15 7.99 12.22
N MET A 439 -15.94 8.52 12.43
CA MET A 439 -14.73 7.71 12.52
C MET A 439 -14.76 6.77 13.73
N ALA A 440 -15.21 7.25 14.89
CA ALA A 440 -15.33 6.42 16.09
C ALA A 440 -16.30 5.25 15.87
N VAL A 441 -17.45 5.49 15.24
CA VAL A 441 -18.41 4.46 14.83
C VAL A 441 -17.75 3.45 13.91
N ALA A 442 -17.10 3.90 12.84
CA ALA A 442 -16.46 2.98 11.90
C ALA A 442 -15.29 2.19 12.53
N HIS A 443 -14.54 2.77 13.47
CA HIS A 443 -13.49 2.07 14.22
C HIS A 443 -14.03 0.96 15.13
N LYS A 444 -15.27 1.07 15.64
CA LYS A 444 -15.94 -0.05 16.35
C LYS A 444 -16.12 -1.27 15.43
N HIS A 445 -16.18 -1.05 14.12
CA HIS A 445 -16.36 -2.09 13.09
C HIS A 445 -15.07 -2.39 12.30
N LYS A 446 -13.88 -2.15 12.88
CA LYS A 446 -12.57 -2.31 12.22
C LYS A 446 -12.28 -3.68 11.60
N ASP A 447 -12.95 -4.74 12.05
CA ASP A 447 -12.81 -6.07 11.47
C ASP A 447 -13.47 -6.17 10.07
N ASN A 448 -14.43 -5.27 9.80
CA ASN A 448 -15.14 -5.20 8.53
C ASN A 448 -14.66 -4.01 7.69
N VAL A 449 -14.55 -2.84 8.32
CA VAL A 449 -14.22 -1.56 7.67
C VAL A 449 -12.70 -1.41 7.59
N ILE A 450 -12.20 -1.53 6.36
CA ILE A 450 -10.76 -1.45 6.08
C ILE A 450 -10.32 0.00 6.00
N SER A 451 -11.21 0.93 5.61
CA SER A 451 -10.86 2.34 5.43
C SER A 451 -12.01 3.30 5.75
N ASN A 452 -11.67 4.47 6.28
CA ASN A 452 -12.56 5.62 6.42
C ASN A 452 -11.93 6.78 5.67
N CYS A 453 -12.71 7.38 4.77
CA CYS A 453 -12.26 8.43 3.88
C CYS A 453 -13.04 9.72 4.11
N VAL A 454 -12.31 10.77 4.47
CA VAL A 454 -12.83 12.11 4.69
C VAL A 454 -12.15 13.06 3.73
N MET A 455 -12.87 13.52 2.70
CA MET A 455 -12.42 14.57 1.79
C MET A 455 -12.27 15.91 2.52
N ARG A 456 -11.03 16.26 2.84
CA ARG A 456 -10.62 17.59 3.33
C ARG A 456 -10.05 18.43 2.19
N SER A 457 -10.04 19.75 2.28
CA SER A 457 -9.56 20.62 1.20
C SER A 457 -8.04 20.54 0.92
N LEU A 458 -7.54 19.71 -0.02
CA LEU A 458 -6.32 19.75 -0.92
C LEU A 458 -6.20 18.58 -1.93
N PHE A 459 -6.12 18.80 -3.26
CA PHE A 459 -6.21 17.82 -4.40
C PHE A 459 -5.33 16.54 -4.33
N ILE A 460 -5.29 15.74 -3.27
CA ILE A 460 -4.19 14.80 -3.06
C ILE A 460 -4.58 13.66 -2.10
N VAL A 461 -4.01 12.46 -2.30
CA VAL A 461 -4.18 11.33 -1.37
C VAL A 461 -3.12 11.42 -0.27
N SER A 462 -3.53 11.44 1.00
CA SER A 462 -2.66 11.29 2.17
C SER A 462 -2.93 9.93 2.83
N GLN A 463 -1.92 9.06 2.97
CA GLN A 463 -2.04 7.86 3.80
C GLN A 463 -1.99 8.25 5.28
N ALA A 464 -3.07 7.95 6.01
CA ALA A 464 -3.21 7.97 7.48
C ALA A 464 -2.78 9.27 8.22
N CYS A 465 -3.76 10.08 8.61
CA CYS A 465 -3.61 11.10 9.66
C CYS A 465 -3.92 10.49 11.03
N HIS A 466 -3.09 10.81 12.04
CA HIS A 466 -3.54 10.76 13.43
C HIS A 466 -4.36 12.02 13.75
N ASN A 467 -5.27 11.88 14.71
CA ASN A 467 -6.20 12.89 15.24
C ASN A 467 -5.66 14.36 15.15
N PRO A 468 -6.31 15.29 14.41
CA PRO A 468 -5.77 16.63 14.11
C PRO A 468 -5.60 17.56 15.32
N THR A 469 -6.08 17.15 16.49
CA THR A 469 -5.95 17.90 17.76
C THR A 469 -4.77 17.43 18.62
N GLN A 470 -4.18 16.27 18.30
CA GLN A 470 -2.98 15.77 18.97
C GLN A 470 -1.83 15.80 17.99
N GLY A 471 -0.84 16.66 18.24
CA GLY A 471 0.40 16.63 17.48
C GLY A 471 0.98 15.22 17.43
N TYR A 472 1.42 14.79 16.25
CA TYR A 472 2.14 13.54 16.09
C TYR A 472 3.48 13.64 16.82
N GLU A 473 3.62 12.95 17.95
CA GLU A 473 4.91 12.71 18.61
C GLU A 473 5.57 11.50 17.93
N ARG A 474 6.57 11.73 17.07
CA ARG A 474 7.43 10.65 16.55
C ARG A 474 8.08 9.90 17.72
N GLY A 475 7.87 8.59 17.82
CA GLY A 475 8.58 7.72 18.77
C GLY A 475 7.72 6.89 19.74
N LYS A 476 6.38 6.94 19.67
CA LYS A 476 5.53 5.97 20.39
C LYS A 476 5.23 4.77 19.47
N GLU A 477 5.45 3.57 20.00
CA GLU A 477 5.23 2.29 19.32
C GLU A 477 3.87 2.24 18.60
N GLU A 478 3.88 1.71 17.38
CA GLU A 478 2.69 1.35 16.61
C GLU A 478 1.86 0.33 17.39
N SER A 479 0.90 0.81 18.18
CA SER A 479 -0.31 0.01 18.37
C SER A 479 -0.98 -0.09 17.00
N ALA A 480 -1.51 -1.26 16.65
CA ALA A 480 -2.30 -1.53 15.44
C ALA A 480 -3.55 -0.63 15.34
N ALA A 481 -3.32 0.66 15.12
CA ALA A 481 -4.30 1.72 15.08
C ALA A 481 -4.81 1.82 13.64
N THR A 482 -6.13 1.80 13.56
CA THR A 482 -7.00 1.62 12.40
C THR A 482 -6.52 2.28 11.10
N LYS A 483 -6.60 1.52 10.00
CA LYS A 483 -6.27 1.90 8.61
C LYS A 483 -7.22 2.99 8.05
N ALA A 484 -7.30 4.18 8.64
CA ALA A 484 -8.08 5.27 8.05
C ALA A 484 -7.30 5.94 6.89
N LEU A 485 -7.86 5.94 5.68
CA LEU A 485 -7.29 6.66 4.53
C LEU A 485 -8.04 7.96 4.28
N TYR A 486 -7.40 9.09 4.55
CA TYR A 486 -7.97 10.40 4.26
C TYR A 486 -7.66 10.77 2.80
N LEU A 487 -8.66 10.67 1.93
CA LEU A 487 -8.58 11.35 0.63
C LEU A 487 -8.80 12.83 0.87
N ILE A 488 -8.06 13.71 0.24
CA ILE A 488 -8.15 15.16 0.46
C ILE A 488 -8.43 15.76 -0.94
N ASP A 489 -9.42 16.64 -1.08
CA ASP A 489 -9.84 17.37 -2.30
C ASP A 489 -9.92 18.89 -2.03
N THR A 490 -8.96 19.71 -2.51
CA THR A 490 -9.00 21.18 -2.33
C THR A 490 -9.91 21.74 -3.33
N THR A 491 -11.09 21.99 -2.87
CA THR A 491 -11.90 22.95 -3.56
C THR A 491 -11.95 24.24 -2.71
N PHE A 492 -11.65 24.22 -1.40
CA PHE A 492 -11.99 25.36 -0.51
C PHE A 492 -10.84 26.21 0.05
N ALA A 493 -9.65 26.21 -0.58
CA ALA A 493 -8.46 26.90 -0.06
C ALA A 493 -8.41 28.41 -0.37
N SER A 494 -9.21 29.20 0.34
CA SER A 494 -8.91 30.63 0.58
C SER A 494 -9.15 31.01 2.05
N PRO A 495 -8.36 30.49 3.02
CA PRO A 495 -8.48 30.90 4.41
C PRO A 495 -7.76 32.23 4.73
N TYR A 496 -7.16 32.90 3.75
CA TYR A 496 -6.35 34.10 4.01
C TYR A 496 -7.07 35.43 3.92
N LEU A 497 -8.27 35.55 3.33
CA LEU A 497 -8.82 36.88 3.02
C LEU A 497 -10.35 37.03 3.02
N VAL A 498 -11.14 36.18 3.69
CA VAL A 498 -12.59 36.40 3.72
C VAL A 498 -13.03 36.97 5.08
N GLN A 499 -13.25 38.29 5.13
CA GLN A 499 -14.16 38.84 6.13
C GLN A 499 -15.56 38.29 5.84
N PRO A 500 -16.35 37.91 6.86
CA PRO A 500 -17.69 37.38 6.63
C PRO A 500 -18.53 38.40 5.86
N ILE A 501 -18.88 38.07 4.61
CA ILE A 501 -19.86 38.83 3.82
C ILE A 501 -21.23 38.56 4.44
N LYS A 502 -21.92 39.63 4.82
CA LYS A 502 -23.28 39.56 5.36
C LYS A 502 -24.28 39.61 4.21
N PHE A 503 -25.07 38.55 4.04
CA PHE A 503 -26.16 38.50 3.08
C PHE A 503 -27.47 38.91 3.78
N GLU A 504 -27.64 40.22 4.04
CA GLU A 504 -28.80 40.79 4.75
C GLU A 504 -29.84 41.41 3.79
N ALA A 505 -30.05 40.80 2.62
CA ALA A 505 -31.01 41.27 1.61
C ALA A 505 -32.38 40.55 1.73
N ASP A 506 -33.49 41.27 1.52
CA ASP A 506 -34.88 40.73 1.58
C ASP A 506 -35.12 39.51 0.67
N LEU A 507 -34.34 39.44 -0.42
CA LEU A 507 -34.38 38.35 -1.39
C LEU A 507 -33.81 37.04 -0.82
N VAL A 508 -32.84 37.12 0.09
CA VAL A 508 -32.16 35.98 0.72
C VAL A 508 -33.03 35.41 1.83
N LYS A 509 -33.37 34.12 1.72
CA LYS A 509 -34.23 33.39 2.67
C LYS A 509 -33.43 32.64 3.72
N SER A 510 -32.25 32.14 3.35
CA SER A 510 -31.34 31.47 4.26
C SER A 510 -29.92 31.53 3.73
N VAL A 511 -28.95 31.47 4.64
CA VAL A 511 -27.52 31.37 4.34
C VAL A 511 -26.97 30.15 5.06
N THR A 512 -26.26 29.31 4.32
CA THR A 512 -25.56 28.14 4.84
C THR A 512 -24.07 28.38 4.71
N TYR A 513 -23.44 28.66 5.86
CA TYR A 513 -22.00 28.89 5.96
C TYR A 513 -21.48 28.28 7.26
N PRO A 514 -20.51 27.35 7.23
CA PRO A 514 -19.97 26.72 8.43
C PRO A 514 -19.39 27.71 9.46
N GLY A 515 -19.02 28.92 9.04
CA GLY A 515 -18.56 29.98 9.93
C GLY A 515 -19.64 30.64 10.79
N LEU A 516 -20.93 30.50 10.44
CA LEU A 516 -22.04 31.06 11.22
C LEU A 516 -22.33 30.16 12.43
N GLU A 517 -22.52 30.75 13.62
CA GLU A 517 -22.88 30.00 14.83
C GLU A 517 -24.23 29.26 14.71
N SER A 518 -25.12 29.76 13.85
CA SER A 518 -26.40 29.14 13.54
C SER A 518 -26.29 27.91 12.64
N HIS A 519 -25.13 27.67 12.03
CA HIS A 519 -24.93 26.51 11.15
C HIS A 519 -24.88 25.22 12.00
N PRO A 520 -25.68 24.18 11.68
CA PRO A 520 -25.72 22.93 12.47
C PRO A 520 -24.34 22.29 12.64
N GLY A 521 -23.50 22.38 11.61
CA GLY A 521 -22.14 21.86 11.59
C GLY A 521 -21.06 22.81 12.12
N HIS A 522 -21.40 23.99 12.65
CA HIS A 522 -20.41 24.97 13.15
C HIS A 522 -19.50 24.37 14.23
N LYS A 523 -20.11 23.64 15.18
CA LYS A 523 -19.41 22.95 16.28
C LYS A 523 -18.38 21.95 15.77
N TYR A 524 -18.70 21.19 14.72
CA TYR A 524 -17.80 20.21 14.11
C TYR A 524 -16.67 20.88 13.33
N THR A 525 -17.02 21.94 12.59
CA THR A 525 -16.04 22.70 11.79
C THR A 525 -14.96 23.33 12.69
N LYS A 526 -15.35 23.93 13.83
CA LYS A 526 -14.41 24.50 14.81
C LYS A 526 -13.46 23.49 15.43
N GLN A 527 -13.83 22.21 15.50
CA GLN A 527 -12.96 21.15 16.01
C GLN A 527 -11.85 20.77 15.01
N LEU A 528 -12.12 20.93 13.70
CA LEU A 528 -11.28 20.41 12.62
C LEU A 528 -10.55 21.50 11.81
N MET A 529 -11.02 22.74 11.86
CA MET A 529 -10.47 23.87 11.11
C MET A 529 -10.13 25.05 12.02
N LYS A 530 -8.95 25.65 11.79
CA LYS A 530 -8.55 26.90 12.44
C LYS A 530 -9.22 28.13 11.83
N LYS A 531 -9.65 28.04 10.57
CA LYS A 531 -10.30 29.10 9.79
C LYS A 531 -11.37 28.50 8.89
N PHE A 532 -12.40 29.27 8.56
CA PHE A 532 -13.44 28.86 7.62
C PHE A 532 -13.04 29.19 6.18
N SER A 533 -13.57 28.46 5.22
CA SER A 533 -13.32 28.72 3.80
C SER A 533 -14.14 29.91 3.29
N GLY A 534 -13.86 30.34 2.05
CA GLY A 534 -14.67 31.32 1.32
C GLY A 534 -15.94 30.74 0.69
N MET A 535 -16.33 29.51 1.02
CA MET A 535 -17.53 28.93 0.43
C MET A 535 -18.77 29.26 1.22
N VAL A 536 -19.77 29.78 0.52
CA VAL A 536 -21.08 30.10 1.07
C VAL A 536 -22.14 29.52 0.15
N ALA A 537 -23.21 28.99 0.73
CA ALA A 537 -24.45 28.76 0.00
C ALA A 537 -25.54 29.68 0.55
N PHE A 538 -26.43 30.18 -0.29
CA PHE A 538 -27.60 30.92 0.15
C PHE A 538 -28.81 30.61 -0.73
N ASN A 539 -30.02 30.77 -0.20
CA ASN A 539 -31.25 30.43 -0.90
C ASN A 539 -32.09 31.68 -1.16
N VAL A 540 -32.47 31.92 -2.41
CA VAL A 540 -33.34 33.02 -2.84
C VAL A 540 -34.77 32.57 -3.20
N GLY A 541 -35.13 31.35 -2.78
CA GLY A 541 -36.48 30.79 -2.83
C GLY A 541 -36.81 30.07 -4.12
N THR A 542 -36.67 30.72 -5.28
CA THR A 542 -37.08 30.16 -6.58
C THR A 542 -35.95 30.18 -7.62
N VAL A 543 -36.07 29.33 -8.65
CA VAL A 543 -35.13 29.29 -9.78
C VAL A 543 -35.06 30.64 -10.49
N GLU A 544 -36.17 31.36 -10.63
CA GLU A 544 -36.21 32.66 -11.29
C GLU A 544 -35.43 33.73 -10.52
N ASN A 545 -35.52 33.71 -9.19
CA ASN A 545 -34.72 34.61 -8.37
C ASN A 545 -33.24 34.24 -8.44
N ALA A 546 -32.92 32.94 -8.40
CA ALA A 546 -31.53 32.51 -8.51
C ALA A 546 -30.92 32.91 -9.85
N ALA A 547 -31.66 32.71 -10.95
CA ALA A 547 -31.29 33.13 -12.28
C ALA A 547 -31.05 34.64 -12.37
N LYS A 548 -31.92 35.46 -11.76
CA LYS A 548 -31.73 36.92 -11.72
C LYS A 548 -30.44 37.32 -11.03
N VAL A 549 -30.12 36.71 -9.88
CA VAL A 549 -28.90 37.03 -9.13
C VAL A 549 -27.67 36.67 -9.97
N VAL A 550 -27.55 35.42 -10.43
CA VAL A 550 -26.35 34.98 -11.18
C VAL A 550 -26.20 35.66 -12.54
N GLN A 551 -27.25 36.26 -13.09
CA GLN A 551 -27.21 37.02 -14.34
C GLN A 551 -26.95 38.52 -14.14
N SER A 552 -27.03 39.02 -12.90
CA SER A 552 -26.90 40.46 -12.59
C SER A 552 -25.51 40.84 -12.06
N ILE A 553 -24.76 39.86 -11.53
CA ILE A 553 -23.36 40.02 -11.10
C ILE A 553 -22.46 40.54 -12.23
N ARG A 554 -21.45 41.33 -11.88
CA ARG A 554 -20.52 41.99 -12.82
C ARG A 554 -19.05 41.84 -12.44
N VAL A 555 -18.76 41.76 -11.14
CA VAL A 555 -17.43 41.48 -10.58
C VAL A 555 -17.31 39.98 -10.32
N ILE A 556 -18.34 39.38 -9.74
CA ILE A 556 -18.43 37.95 -9.51
C ILE A 556 -18.71 37.26 -10.84
N GLU A 557 -18.00 36.17 -11.12
CA GLU A 557 -18.12 35.43 -12.37
C GLU A 557 -19.09 34.25 -12.22
N HIS A 558 -19.97 34.06 -13.21
CA HIS A 558 -20.91 32.94 -13.23
C HIS A 558 -20.23 31.66 -13.75
N ALA A 559 -19.69 30.82 -12.85
CA ALA A 559 -18.95 29.62 -13.20
C ALA A 559 -19.05 28.48 -12.15
N ILE A 560 -18.84 27.23 -12.61
CA ILE A 560 -19.01 26.00 -11.82
C ILE A 560 -17.80 25.68 -10.92
N SER A 561 -16.61 26.15 -11.28
CA SER A 561 -15.40 25.95 -10.47
C SER A 561 -15.46 26.77 -9.18
N LEU A 562 -14.46 26.60 -8.30
CA LEU A 562 -14.39 27.30 -7.01
C LEU A 562 -12.97 27.21 -6.43
N GLY A 563 -12.68 28.01 -5.39
CA GLY A 563 -11.38 28.05 -4.71
C GLY A 563 -10.26 28.79 -5.44
N GLY A 564 -10.59 29.52 -6.50
CA GLY A 564 -9.66 30.39 -7.24
C GLY A 564 -9.36 31.70 -6.50
N THR A 565 -8.57 32.55 -7.15
CA THR A 565 -8.37 33.94 -6.69
C THR A 565 -9.61 34.81 -6.95
N GLU A 566 -10.38 34.42 -7.94
CA GLU A 566 -11.60 35.05 -8.40
C GLU A 566 -12.84 34.53 -7.67
N SER A 567 -13.80 35.42 -7.49
CA SER A 567 -15.11 35.14 -6.92
C SER A 567 -16.02 34.49 -7.96
N LEU A 568 -16.50 33.28 -7.67
CA LEU A 568 -17.32 32.48 -8.58
C LEU A 568 -18.68 32.16 -7.97
N MET A 569 -19.75 32.32 -8.75
CA MET A 569 -21.11 32.01 -8.33
C MET A 569 -21.79 31.05 -9.31
N GLU A 570 -22.54 30.07 -8.79
CA GLU A 570 -23.39 29.21 -9.61
C GLU A 570 -24.76 28.96 -8.97
N HIS A 571 -25.71 28.56 -9.82
CA HIS A 571 -26.98 27.96 -9.40
C HIS A 571 -26.88 26.42 -9.57
N PRO A 572 -26.62 25.66 -8.48
CA PRO A 572 -26.26 24.24 -8.58
C PRO A 572 -27.31 23.38 -9.29
N LEU A 573 -28.60 23.67 -9.08
CA LEU A 573 -29.70 22.88 -9.66
C LEU A 573 -29.79 22.98 -11.19
N SER A 574 -29.36 24.10 -11.81
CA SER A 574 -29.31 24.18 -13.28
C SER A 574 -27.95 23.85 -13.86
N MET A 575 -26.92 23.68 -13.02
CA MET A 575 -25.54 23.53 -13.44
C MET A 575 -24.94 22.24 -12.86
N SER A 576 -24.16 22.33 -11.78
CA SER A 576 -23.30 21.25 -11.26
C SER A 576 -24.05 20.06 -10.68
N HIS A 577 -25.20 20.28 -10.03
CA HIS A 577 -25.97 19.28 -9.30
C HIS A 577 -27.39 19.05 -9.85
N GLY A 578 -27.59 19.38 -11.13
CA GLY A 578 -28.93 19.49 -11.71
C GLY A 578 -29.62 18.21 -12.14
N LYS A 579 -30.55 18.36 -13.09
CA LYS A 579 -31.48 17.32 -13.59
C LYS A 579 -30.84 15.97 -13.89
N GLN A 580 -29.58 15.95 -14.35
CA GLN A 580 -28.88 14.72 -14.65
C GLN A 580 -28.65 13.86 -13.41
N LEU A 581 -28.25 14.44 -12.28
CA LEU A 581 -28.06 13.68 -11.02
C LEU A 581 -29.41 13.24 -10.45
N ILE A 582 -30.41 14.10 -10.50
CA ILE A 582 -31.78 13.77 -10.07
C ILE A 582 -32.31 12.57 -10.87
N SER A 583 -32.10 12.54 -12.19
CA SER A 583 -32.48 11.40 -13.03
C SER A 583 -31.74 10.11 -12.68
N LYS A 584 -30.56 10.21 -12.06
CA LYS A 584 -29.78 9.07 -11.55
C LYS A 584 -30.16 8.69 -10.11
N GLY A 585 -31.17 9.32 -9.52
CA GLY A 585 -31.64 9.03 -8.16
C GLY A 585 -30.79 9.68 -7.08
N TRP A 586 -30.29 10.90 -7.31
CA TRP A 586 -29.64 11.72 -6.27
C TRP A 586 -30.55 11.83 -5.03
N PRO A 587 -30.11 11.36 -3.85
CA PRO A 587 -30.95 11.36 -2.64
C PRO A 587 -30.86 12.65 -1.84
N GLY A 588 -29.91 13.55 -2.18
CA GLY A 588 -29.57 14.70 -1.35
C GLY A 588 -30.48 15.92 -1.59
N THR A 589 -30.53 16.79 -0.60
CA THR A 589 -31.31 18.04 -0.67
C THR A 589 -30.67 19.08 -1.60
N ILE A 590 -31.41 19.57 -2.61
CA ILE A 590 -31.02 20.72 -3.45
C ILE A 590 -32.23 21.63 -3.60
N HIS A 591 -32.13 22.86 -3.09
CA HIS A 591 -33.22 23.83 -3.16
C HIS A 591 -33.26 24.54 -4.52
N GLU A 592 -34.47 24.85 -4.99
CA GLU A 592 -34.70 25.53 -6.27
C GLU A 592 -34.07 26.92 -6.37
N GLY A 593 -33.98 27.66 -5.28
CA GLY A 593 -33.34 28.98 -5.24
C GLY A 593 -31.90 28.96 -4.72
N MET A 594 -31.26 27.80 -4.63
CA MET A 594 -29.92 27.70 -4.04
C MET A 594 -28.86 28.32 -4.95
N ILE A 595 -28.03 29.18 -4.39
CA ILE A 595 -26.82 29.72 -5.02
C ILE A 595 -25.62 29.27 -4.21
N ARG A 596 -24.59 28.79 -4.89
CA ARG A 596 -23.29 28.50 -4.30
C ARG A 596 -22.33 29.61 -4.73
N PHE A 597 -21.64 30.19 -3.74
CA PHE A 597 -20.72 31.28 -3.92
C PHE A 597 -19.35 30.92 -3.34
N SER A 598 -18.33 30.98 -4.20
CA SER A 598 -16.92 30.84 -3.87
C SER A 598 -16.32 32.23 -3.80
N VAL A 599 -16.12 32.74 -2.60
CA VAL A 599 -15.52 34.07 -2.38
C VAL A 599 -14.02 34.00 -2.68
N GLY A 600 -13.56 34.86 -3.59
CA GLY A 600 -12.17 35.03 -3.98
C GLY A 600 -11.40 35.96 -3.02
N ILE A 601 -10.42 36.67 -3.56
CA ILE A 601 -9.54 37.60 -2.81
C ILE A 601 -9.73 39.06 -3.22
N GLU A 602 -10.83 39.38 -3.91
CA GLU A 602 -11.19 40.75 -4.26
C GLU A 602 -11.43 41.63 -3.03
N ASN A 603 -11.50 42.95 -3.24
CA ASN A 603 -11.90 43.87 -2.20
C ASN A 603 -13.34 43.56 -1.74
N VAL A 604 -13.54 43.49 -0.43
CA VAL A 604 -14.83 43.04 0.14
C VAL A 604 -15.96 44.03 -0.13
N GLU A 605 -15.66 45.33 -0.17
CA GLU A 605 -16.64 46.36 -0.49
C GLU A 605 -17.12 46.27 -1.94
N ASP A 606 -16.23 45.94 -2.88
CA ASP A 606 -16.58 45.70 -4.29
C ASP A 606 -17.47 44.46 -4.44
N LEU A 607 -17.18 43.38 -3.71
CA LEU A 607 -18.01 42.16 -3.72
C LEU A 607 -19.38 42.41 -3.11
N ILE A 608 -19.48 43.18 -2.03
CA ILE A 608 -20.77 43.59 -1.44
C ILE A 608 -21.54 44.47 -2.43
N ALA A 609 -20.88 45.43 -3.06
CA ALA A 609 -21.51 46.33 -4.04
C ALA A 609 -21.98 45.61 -5.31
N ASP A 610 -21.38 44.47 -5.68
CA ASP A 610 -21.85 43.63 -6.79
C ASP A 610 -23.01 42.71 -6.41
N LEU A 611 -23.16 42.40 -5.12
CA LEU A 611 -24.26 41.59 -4.57
C LEU A 611 -25.53 42.42 -4.27
N ASP A 612 -25.36 43.68 -3.87
CA ASP A 612 -26.44 44.67 -3.62
C ASP A 612 -27.12 45.15 -4.93
#